data_AF-A0A5A8D6D0-F1
#
_entry.id   AF-A0A5A8D6D0-F1
#
_cell.length_a   1.000
_cell.length_b   1.000
_cell.length_c   1.000
_cell.angle_alpha   90.00
_cell.angle_beta   90.00
_cell.angle_gamma   90.00
#
_symmetry.space_group_name_H-M   'P 1'
#
loop_
_entity.id
_entity.type
_entity.pdbx_description
1 polymer ?
#
loop_
_entity_poly.entity_id
_entity_poly.type
_entity_poly.pdbx_seq_one_letter_code
_entity_poly.pdbx_strand_id
1 'polypeptide(L)'
;MGAGKGHTMRLLKQAASIFPSQAFVGIDPDEIKAVLPETELYKEHGHPHASTMVHRESTLIAEVCERVAFAIGANLIVDGSLRDKEWYTGLFARYREQYPAYRLAIIHVDAPPEVVRRRARERALVTGRSVPPRVLEEALAQVPPSQRAPAAAHAPGGDAFDGRHRTAARHALSTGPR
;
A
#
# COMPACT_ATOMS: atom_id res chain seq x y z
N MET A 1 -9.51 3.28 -4.78
CA MET A 1 -10.86 2.88 -4.30
C MET A 1 -11.31 3.84 -3.21
N GLY A 2 -12.60 4.16 -3.12
CA GLY A 2 -13.15 5.20 -2.23
C GLY A 2 -13.08 4.94 -0.72
N ALA A 3 -12.50 3.82 -0.27
CA ALA A 3 -12.35 3.48 1.15
C ALA A 3 -11.53 4.50 1.95
N GLY A 4 -10.57 5.18 1.31
CA GLY A 4 -9.77 6.22 1.94
C GLY A 4 -8.32 5.85 2.25
N LYS A 5 -7.78 4.77 1.65
CA LYS A 5 -6.38 4.34 1.82
C LYS A 5 -5.37 5.50 1.73
N GLY A 6 -5.46 6.33 0.69
CA GLY A 6 -4.58 7.49 0.54
C GLY A 6 -4.76 8.57 1.62
N HIS A 7 -5.97 8.73 2.18
CA HIS A 7 -6.20 9.62 3.31
C HIS A 7 -5.57 9.04 4.59
N THR A 8 -5.82 7.75 4.88
CA THR A 8 -5.19 7.05 6.01
C THR A 8 -3.67 7.10 5.93
N MET A 9 -3.09 6.86 4.74
CA MET A 9 -1.65 6.92 4.60
C MET A 9 -1.08 8.32 4.78
N ARG A 10 -1.80 9.36 4.36
CA ARG A 10 -1.39 10.75 4.62
C ARG A 10 -1.38 11.05 6.12
N LEU A 11 -2.40 10.61 6.85
CA LEU A 11 -2.47 10.76 8.31
C LEU A 11 -1.33 10.00 9.00
N LEU A 12 -1.07 8.76 8.60
CA LEU A 12 0.04 7.96 9.12
C LEU A 12 1.39 8.61 8.84
N LYS A 13 1.58 9.20 7.65
CA LYS A 13 2.80 9.96 7.30
C LYS A 13 2.98 11.20 8.18
N GLN A 14 1.88 11.91 8.51
CA GLN A 14 1.91 13.08 9.39
C GLN A 14 2.15 12.71 10.85
N ALA A 15 1.63 11.57 11.30
CA ALA A 15 1.86 11.03 12.63
C ALA A 15 3.16 10.22 12.70
N ALA A 16 4.30 10.88 12.46
CA ALA A 16 5.63 10.24 12.36
C ALA A 16 6.03 9.42 13.59
N SER A 17 5.47 9.73 14.76
CA SER A 17 5.67 8.95 16.00
C SER A 17 4.98 7.58 15.99
N ILE A 18 4.00 7.38 15.09
CA ILE A 18 3.19 6.16 14.98
C ILE A 18 3.69 5.29 13.82
N PHE A 19 4.12 5.92 12.71
CA PHE A 19 4.54 5.20 11.52
C PHE A 19 5.74 5.88 10.85
N PRO A 20 6.94 5.26 10.83
CA PRO A 20 8.15 5.87 10.29
C PRO A 20 8.15 5.79 8.76
N SER A 21 7.21 6.47 8.11
CA SER A 21 7.00 6.39 6.66
C SER A 21 8.24 6.72 5.80
N GLN A 22 9.16 7.53 6.31
CA GLN A 22 10.43 7.86 5.64
C GLN A 22 11.39 6.67 5.55
N ALA A 23 11.20 5.64 6.38
CA ALA A 23 11.98 4.41 6.35
C ALA A 23 11.47 3.39 5.31
N PHE A 24 10.44 3.74 4.54
CA PHE A 24 9.80 2.87 3.55
C PHE A 24 9.82 3.49 2.15
N VAL A 25 10.06 2.65 1.16
CA VAL A 25 9.82 2.97 -0.26
C VAL A 25 8.34 2.73 -0.55
N GLY A 26 7.65 3.78 -0.99
CA GLY A 26 6.26 3.70 -1.42
C GLY A 26 6.17 3.31 -2.89
N ILE A 27 5.34 2.31 -3.20
CA ILE A 27 5.05 1.88 -4.57
C ILE A 27 3.53 1.92 -4.76
N ASP A 28 3.06 2.85 -5.59
CA ASP A 28 1.65 3.00 -5.94
C ASP A 28 1.48 2.90 -7.46
N PRO A 29 0.87 1.82 -7.99
CA PRO A 29 0.57 1.69 -9.41
C PRO A 29 -0.22 2.88 -9.97
N ASP A 30 -1.04 3.56 -9.17
CA ASP A 30 -1.77 4.73 -9.62
C ASP A 30 -0.89 5.99 -9.78
N GLU A 31 0.17 6.13 -8.98
CA GLU A 31 1.19 7.18 -9.19
C GLU A 31 2.01 6.89 -10.45
N ILE A 32 2.34 5.61 -10.70
CA ILE A 32 3.04 5.18 -11.93
C ILE A 32 2.20 5.50 -13.16
N LYS A 33 0.90 5.18 -13.15
CA LYS A 33 -0.01 5.53 -14.27
C LYS A 33 0.01 7.02 -14.58
N ALA A 34 0.12 7.88 -13.56
CA ALA A 34 0.05 9.32 -13.74
C ALA A 34 1.27 9.90 -14.49
N VAL A 35 2.37 9.15 -14.58
CA VAL A 35 3.61 9.58 -15.27
C VAL A 35 3.88 8.82 -16.57
N LEU A 36 3.06 7.82 -16.92
CA LEU A 36 3.18 7.10 -18.19
C LEU A 36 2.76 8.01 -19.36
N PRO A 37 3.56 8.09 -20.44
CA PRO A 37 3.27 8.97 -21.57
C PRO A 37 1.95 8.61 -22.27
N GLU A 38 1.62 7.32 -22.34
CA GLU A 38 0.37 6.82 -22.93
C GLU A 38 -0.85 7.32 -22.16
N THR A 39 -0.75 7.53 -20.85
CA THR A 39 -1.86 8.02 -20.03
C THR A 39 -2.34 9.39 -20.49
N GLU A 40 -1.42 10.29 -20.82
CA GLU A 40 -1.78 11.61 -21.34
C GLU A 40 -2.41 11.50 -22.73
N LEU A 41 -1.84 10.68 -23.61
CA LEU A 41 -2.43 10.41 -24.94
C LEU A 41 -3.86 9.88 -24.84
N TYR A 42 -4.14 8.93 -23.93
CA TYR A 42 -5.49 8.42 -23.74
C TYR A 42 -6.48 9.49 -23.22
N LYS A 43 -6.02 10.41 -22.37
CA LYS A 43 -6.86 11.52 -21.88
C LYS A 43 -7.17 12.51 -22.99
N GLU A 44 -6.18 12.87 -23.80
CA GLU A 44 -6.35 13.80 -24.95
C GLU A 44 -7.37 13.28 -25.96
N HIS A 45 -7.40 11.96 -26.19
CA HIS A 45 -8.37 11.31 -27.08
C HIS A 45 -9.72 11.02 -26.40
N GLY A 46 -9.97 11.59 -25.22
CA GLY A 46 -11.25 11.48 -24.52
C GLY A 46 -11.58 10.07 -24.02
N HIS A 47 -10.58 9.20 -23.84
CA HIS A 47 -10.82 7.83 -23.42
C HIS A 47 -11.29 7.79 -21.95
N PRO A 48 -12.54 7.40 -21.64
CA PRO A 48 -13.12 7.51 -20.30
C PRO A 48 -12.44 6.59 -19.27
N HIS A 49 -11.57 5.69 -19.74
CA HIS A 49 -10.85 4.71 -18.94
C HIS A 49 -9.34 4.71 -19.21
N ALA A 50 -8.74 5.88 -19.47
CA ALA A 50 -7.29 6.02 -19.69
C ALA A 50 -6.43 5.24 -18.68
N SER A 51 -6.73 5.34 -17.38
CA SER A 51 -6.01 4.61 -16.31
C SER A 51 -6.16 3.08 -16.37
N THR A 52 -7.20 2.57 -17.04
CA THR A 52 -7.39 1.12 -17.23
C THR A 52 -6.51 0.61 -18.37
N MET A 53 -6.30 1.42 -19.41
CA MET A 53 -5.49 1.05 -20.58
C MET A 53 -4.04 0.76 -20.21
N VAL A 54 -3.49 1.57 -19.31
CA VAL A 54 -2.11 1.41 -18.80
C VAL A 54 -2.00 0.52 -17.57
N HIS A 55 -3.07 -0.18 -17.18
CA HIS A 55 -3.08 -0.90 -15.89
C HIS A 55 -2.01 -1.99 -15.83
N ARG A 56 -1.89 -2.82 -16.86
CA ARG A 56 -0.93 -3.94 -16.88
C ARG A 56 0.52 -3.46 -16.84
N GLU A 57 0.82 -2.40 -17.57
CA GLU A 57 2.13 -1.78 -17.60
C GLU A 57 2.49 -1.19 -16.24
N SER A 58 1.60 -0.39 -15.66
CA SER A 58 1.83 0.20 -14.33
C SER A 58 2.04 -0.84 -13.23
N THR A 59 1.34 -1.98 -13.28
CA THR A 59 1.54 -3.07 -12.31
C THR A 59 2.84 -3.82 -12.56
N LEU A 60 3.26 -4.00 -13.82
CA LEU A 60 4.54 -4.60 -14.14
C LEU A 60 5.70 -3.73 -13.64
N ILE A 61 5.63 -2.41 -13.84
CA ILE A 61 6.63 -1.47 -13.33
C ILE A 61 6.66 -1.52 -11.79
N ALA A 62 5.50 -1.56 -11.12
CA ALA A 62 5.43 -1.73 -9.68
C ALA A 62 6.16 -3.00 -9.21
N GLU A 63 5.94 -4.15 -9.87
CA GLU A 63 6.63 -5.40 -9.55
C GLU A 63 8.15 -5.30 -9.75
N VAL A 64 8.61 -4.58 -10.79
CA VAL A 64 10.04 -4.31 -11.00
C VAL A 64 10.60 -3.44 -9.87
N CYS A 65 9.90 -2.37 -9.50
CA CYS A 65 10.29 -1.52 -8.37
C CYS A 65 10.37 -2.32 -7.06
N GLU A 66 9.41 -3.22 -6.81
CA GLU A 66 9.42 -4.10 -5.64
C GLU A 66 10.67 -4.98 -5.61
N ARG A 67 11.03 -5.61 -6.74
CA ARG A 67 12.24 -6.44 -6.85
C ARG A 67 13.52 -5.66 -6.59
N VAL A 68 13.63 -4.44 -7.13
CA VAL A 68 14.79 -3.58 -6.88
C VAL A 68 14.87 -3.19 -5.40
N ALA A 69 13.74 -2.85 -4.79
CA ALA A 69 13.68 -2.50 -3.37
C ALA A 69 14.05 -3.69 -2.46
N PHE A 70 13.62 -4.90 -2.80
CA PHE A 70 14.07 -6.11 -2.10
C PHE A 70 15.58 -6.35 -2.27
N ALA A 71 16.12 -6.16 -3.47
CA ALA A 71 17.55 -6.38 -3.75
C ALA A 71 18.46 -5.44 -2.94
N ILE A 72 18.01 -4.22 -2.64
CA ILE A 72 18.76 -3.25 -1.82
C ILE A 72 18.42 -3.32 -0.32
N GLY A 73 17.55 -4.25 0.11
CA GLY A 73 17.18 -4.41 1.52
C GLY A 73 16.29 -3.29 2.07
N ALA A 74 15.58 -2.55 1.21
CA ALA A 74 14.70 -1.45 1.66
C ALA A 74 13.37 -1.98 2.22
N ASN A 75 12.76 -1.27 3.17
CA ASN A 75 11.38 -1.57 3.59
C ASN A 75 10.39 -1.04 2.53
N LEU A 76 9.29 -1.75 2.30
CA LEU A 76 8.32 -1.40 1.24
C LEU A 76 6.93 -1.14 1.79
N ILE A 77 6.22 -0.19 1.18
CA ILE A 77 4.77 -0.02 1.29
C ILE A 77 4.20 -0.06 -0.12
N VAL A 78 3.37 -1.04 -0.40
CA VAL A 78 2.77 -1.25 -1.72
C VAL A 78 1.27 -0.95 -1.65
N ASP A 79 0.76 -0.05 -2.49
CA ASP A 79 -0.69 0.16 -2.59
C ASP A 79 -1.33 -0.99 -3.38
N GLY A 80 -2.24 -1.71 -2.72
CA GLY A 80 -2.96 -2.83 -3.31
C GLY A 80 -4.42 -2.84 -2.89
N SER A 81 -5.27 -3.53 -3.64
CA SER A 81 -6.69 -3.68 -3.29
C SER A 81 -7.02 -4.97 -2.55
N LEU A 82 -6.08 -5.92 -2.42
CA LEU A 82 -6.29 -7.21 -1.74
C LEU A 82 -7.51 -8.01 -2.23
N ARG A 83 -7.92 -7.82 -3.49
CA ARG A 83 -9.15 -8.40 -4.05
C ARG A 83 -9.00 -9.85 -4.47
N ASP A 84 -7.87 -10.18 -5.06
CA ASP A 84 -7.58 -11.53 -5.57
C ASP A 84 -6.90 -12.35 -4.48
N LYS A 85 -7.71 -13.04 -3.68
CA LYS A 85 -7.22 -13.79 -2.52
C LYS A 85 -6.20 -14.85 -2.94
N GLU A 86 -6.46 -15.56 -4.02
CA GLU A 86 -5.62 -16.64 -4.52
C GLU A 86 -4.25 -16.10 -4.96
N TRP A 87 -4.25 -15.00 -5.71
CA TRP A 87 -3.02 -14.34 -6.14
C TRP A 87 -2.21 -13.82 -4.96
N TYR A 88 -2.83 -13.11 -4.01
CA TYR A 88 -2.12 -12.58 -2.84
C TYR A 88 -1.61 -13.69 -1.91
N THR A 89 -2.36 -14.79 -1.78
CA THR A 89 -1.90 -15.96 -1.01
C THR A 89 -0.62 -16.52 -1.61
N GLY A 90 -0.58 -16.72 -2.93
CA GLY A 90 0.63 -17.15 -3.64
C GLY A 90 1.76 -16.13 -3.56
N LEU A 91 1.45 -14.84 -3.68
CA LEU A 91 2.43 -13.76 -3.55
C LEU A 91 3.10 -13.76 -2.17
N PHE A 92 2.31 -13.81 -1.09
CA PHE A 92 2.84 -13.79 0.26
C PHE A 92 3.62 -15.07 0.60
N ALA A 93 3.24 -16.21 0.03
CA ALA A 93 4.04 -17.43 0.14
C ALA A 93 5.42 -17.23 -0.52
N ARG A 94 5.45 -16.73 -1.75
CA ARG A 94 6.70 -16.41 -2.46
C ARG A 94 7.56 -15.40 -1.70
N TYR A 95 6.96 -14.37 -1.11
CA TYR A 95 7.71 -13.36 -0.36
C TYR A 95 8.34 -13.93 0.91
N ARG A 96 7.63 -14.79 1.64
CA ARG A 96 8.19 -15.48 2.81
C ARG A 96 9.33 -16.42 2.46
N GLU A 97 9.25 -17.08 1.31
CA GLU A 97 10.28 -17.99 0.81
C GLU A 97 11.52 -17.24 0.29
N GLN A 98 11.33 -16.23 -0.55
CA GLN A 98 12.42 -15.53 -1.24
C GLN A 98 13.06 -14.45 -0.37
N TYR A 99 12.31 -13.85 0.56
CA TYR A 99 12.74 -12.73 1.37
C TYR A 99 12.48 -12.97 2.87
N PRO A 100 13.05 -14.02 3.48
CA PRO A 100 12.74 -14.44 4.85
C PRO A 100 13.12 -13.40 5.93
N ALA A 101 13.99 -12.44 5.60
CA ALA A 101 14.33 -11.32 6.49
C ALA A 101 13.18 -10.30 6.64
N TYR A 102 12.21 -10.30 5.72
CA TYR A 102 11.11 -9.35 5.70
C TYR A 102 9.93 -9.82 6.55
N ARG A 103 9.31 -8.87 7.25
CA ARG A 103 8.03 -9.08 7.94
C ARG A 103 6.90 -8.51 7.08
N LEU A 104 5.90 -9.32 6.80
CA LEU A 104 4.72 -8.91 6.04
C LEU A 104 3.63 -8.40 6.98
N ALA A 105 3.07 -7.23 6.67
CA ALA A 105 1.94 -6.64 7.38
C ALA A 105 0.91 -6.11 6.38
N ILE A 106 -0.37 -6.12 6.78
CA ILE A 106 -1.48 -5.59 5.99
C ILE A 106 -2.13 -4.45 6.75
N ILE A 107 -2.19 -3.27 6.13
CA ILE A 107 -2.98 -2.15 6.62
C ILE A 107 -4.31 -2.17 5.86
N HIS A 108 -5.35 -2.70 6.51
CA HIS A 108 -6.70 -2.69 5.96
C HIS A 108 -7.41 -1.38 6.31
N VAL A 109 -8.00 -0.73 5.30
CA VAL A 109 -8.79 0.50 5.48
C VAL A 109 -10.18 0.25 4.95
N ASP A 110 -11.16 0.34 5.84
CA ASP A 110 -12.57 0.11 5.53
C ASP A 110 -13.40 1.39 5.70
N ALA A 111 -14.53 1.44 5.00
CA ALA A 111 -15.54 2.48 5.13
C ALA A 111 -16.91 1.94 4.67
N PRO A 112 -18.02 2.50 5.19
CA PRO A 112 -19.36 2.07 4.77
C PRO A 112 -19.56 2.15 3.24
N PRO A 113 -20.24 1.17 2.61
CA PRO A 113 -20.40 1.10 1.16
C PRO A 113 -20.91 2.39 0.51
N GLU A 114 -21.86 3.07 1.13
CA GLU A 114 -22.42 4.34 0.69
C GLU A 114 -21.38 5.48 0.69
N VAL A 115 -20.48 5.49 1.69
CA VAL A 115 -19.35 6.43 1.77
C VAL A 115 -18.34 6.14 0.67
N VAL A 116 -18.03 4.86 0.44
CA VAL A 116 -17.11 4.42 -0.63
C VAL A 116 -17.64 4.83 -2.00
N ARG A 117 -18.93 4.62 -2.27
CA ARG A 117 -19.60 5.02 -3.52
C ARG A 117 -19.59 6.53 -3.71
N ARG A 118 -19.96 7.29 -2.67
CA ARG A 118 -19.96 8.75 -2.69
C ARG A 118 -18.56 9.29 -3.04
N ARG A 119 -17.53 8.86 -2.31
CA ARG A 119 -16.13 9.28 -2.54
C ARG A 119 -15.60 8.87 -3.92
N ALA A 120 -16.00 7.70 -4.42
CA ALA A 120 -15.62 7.27 -5.77
C ALA A 120 -16.21 8.19 -6.85
N ARG A 121 -17.47 8.61 -6.68
CA ARG A 121 -18.12 9.59 -7.58
C ARG A 121 -17.47 10.97 -7.49
N GLU A 122 -17.26 11.49 -6.28
CA GLU A 122 -16.58 12.78 -6.06
C GLU A 122 -15.20 12.81 -6.71
N ARG A 123 -14.41 11.73 -6.56
CA ARG A 123 -13.09 11.61 -7.19
C ARG A 123 -13.19 11.60 -8.73
N ALA A 124 -14.18 10.92 -9.29
CA ALA A 124 -14.37 10.90 -10.74
C ALA A 124 -14.67 12.30 -11.30
N LEU A 125 -15.46 13.11 -10.57
CA LEU A 125 -15.76 14.50 -10.94
C LEU A 125 -14.52 15.39 -10.86
N VAL A 126 -13.69 15.25 -9.82
CA VAL A 126 -12.51 16.11 -9.61
C VAL A 126 -11.36 15.74 -10.53
N THR A 127 -11.08 14.45 -10.71
CA THR A 127 -9.85 14.00 -11.38
C THR A 127 -10.10 13.38 -12.76
N GLY A 128 -11.35 13.37 -13.24
CA GLY A 128 -11.76 12.64 -14.44
C GLY A 128 -11.66 11.11 -14.32
N ARG A 129 -11.28 10.58 -13.13
CA ARG A 129 -10.98 9.15 -12.96
C ARG A 129 -12.22 8.38 -12.51
N SER A 130 -13.02 7.99 -13.49
CA SER A 130 -14.17 7.10 -13.31
C SER A 130 -13.73 5.67 -12.97
N VAL A 131 -14.36 5.06 -11.97
CA VAL A 131 -14.27 3.62 -11.71
C VAL A 131 -15.59 3.00 -12.16
N PRO A 132 -15.58 1.99 -13.05
CA PRO A 132 -16.81 1.35 -13.50
C PRO A 132 -17.62 0.82 -12.29
N PRO A 133 -18.95 1.04 -12.23
CA PRO A 133 -19.77 0.62 -11.09
C PRO A 133 -19.60 -0.86 -10.75
N ARG A 134 -19.57 -1.73 -11.76
CA ARG A 134 -19.35 -3.17 -11.60
C ARG A 134 -18.06 -3.49 -10.82
N VAL A 135 -16.96 -2.83 -11.18
CA VAL A 135 -15.64 -3.00 -10.51
C VAL A 135 -15.68 -2.50 -9.07
N LEU A 136 -16.53 -1.51 -8.77
CA LEU A 136 -16.73 -1.01 -7.40
C LEU A 136 -17.57 -1.99 -6.56
N GLU A 137 -18.64 -2.53 -7.12
CA GLU A 137 -19.50 -3.53 -6.48
C GLU A 137 -18.74 -4.82 -6.18
N GLU A 138 -18.01 -5.36 -7.16
CA GLU A 138 -17.19 -6.55 -6.99
C GLU A 138 -16.17 -6.36 -5.86
N ALA A 139 -15.59 -5.17 -5.75
CA ALA A 139 -14.67 -4.85 -4.65
C ALA A 139 -15.33 -4.91 -3.28
N LEU A 140 -16.52 -4.32 -3.16
CA LEU A 140 -17.25 -4.26 -1.90
C LEU A 140 -17.72 -5.67 -1.50
N ALA A 141 -18.09 -6.50 -2.46
CA ALA A 141 -18.51 -7.88 -2.23
C ALA A 141 -17.33 -8.81 -1.84
N GLN A 142 -16.14 -8.57 -2.39
CA GLN A 142 -14.95 -9.41 -2.16
C GLN A 142 -14.27 -9.18 -0.80
N VAL A 143 -14.52 -8.05 -0.12
CA VAL A 143 -14.03 -7.84 1.25
C VAL A 143 -14.90 -8.68 2.21
N PRO A 144 -14.34 -9.72 2.87
CA PRO A 144 -15.12 -10.62 3.72
C PRO A 144 -15.82 -9.86 4.86
N PRO A 145 -17.04 -10.25 5.26
CA PRO A 145 -17.72 -9.68 6.43
C PRO A 145 -16.89 -9.76 7.72
N SER A 146 -16.00 -10.74 7.84
CA SER A 146 -15.10 -10.90 8.98
C SER A 146 -14.08 -9.78 9.15
N GLN A 147 -13.90 -8.92 8.14
CA GLN A 147 -13.06 -7.72 8.21
C GLN A 147 -13.86 -6.42 8.44
N ARG A 148 -15.20 -6.52 8.57
CA ARG A 148 -16.13 -5.39 8.79
C ARG A 148 -16.57 -5.22 10.25
N ALA A 149 -16.12 -6.10 11.14
CA ALA A 149 -16.47 -5.98 12.56
C ALA A 149 -15.72 -4.80 13.19
N PRO A 150 -16.39 -3.86 13.89
CA PRO A 150 -15.69 -2.96 14.79
C PRO A 150 -14.97 -3.83 15.82
N ALA A 151 -13.68 -3.55 16.07
CA ALA A 151 -12.86 -4.27 17.02
C ALA A 151 -13.51 -4.22 18.41
N ALA A 152 -14.33 -5.22 18.73
CA ALA A 152 -14.85 -5.44 20.06
C ALA A 152 -13.75 -6.12 20.88
N ALA A 153 -13.22 -5.33 21.83
CA ALA A 153 -12.52 -5.76 23.04
C ALA A 153 -11.38 -6.79 22.86
N HIS A 154 -10.17 -6.30 22.61
CA HIS A 154 -9.01 -6.94 23.23
C HIS A 154 -9.05 -6.62 24.73
N ALA A 155 -9.38 -7.64 25.53
CA ALA A 155 -9.13 -7.64 26.96
C ALA A 155 -7.61 -7.51 27.20
N PRO A 156 -7.17 -6.84 28.28
CA PRO A 156 -5.76 -6.63 28.55
C PRO A 156 -5.16 -7.93 29.09
N GLY A 157 -4.20 -8.49 28.38
CA GLY A 157 -3.48 -9.68 28.85
C GLY A 157 -2.22 -9.96 28.04
N GLY A 158 -1.06 -9.70 28.64
CA GLY A 158 0.21 -10.33 28.28
C GLY A 158 1.03 -9.61 27.19
N ASP A 159 1.70 -8.53 27.54
CA ASP A 159 3.13 -8.60 27.88
C ASP A 159 3.67 -7.18 28.03
N ALA A 160 4.13 -6.90 29.25
CA ALA A 160 4.79 -5.66 29.59
C ALA A 160 6.06 -5.52 28.74
N PHE A 161 6.13 -4.43 27.98
CA PHE A 161 7.36 -3.96 27.38
C PHE A 161 8.30 -3.54 28.53
N ASP A 162 9.08 -4.47 29.06
CA ASP A 162 10.13 -4.23 30.06
C ASP A 162 11.25 -3.42 29.39
N GLY A 163 11.13 -2.10 29.52
CA GLY A 163 12.21 -1.18 29.24
C GLY A 163 13.31 -1.39 30.27
N ARG A 164 14.30 -2.22 29.96
CA ARG A 164 15.58 -2.26 30.67
C ARG A 164 16.72 -2.89 29.84
N HIS A 165 17.68 -2.03 29.49
CA HIS A 165 19.09 -2.31 29.12
C HIS A 165 19.34 -2.87 27.71
N ARG A 166 20.29 -2.37 26.89
CA ARG A 166 21.59 -1.75 27.18
C ARG A 166 22.00 -0.68 26.16
N THR A 167 22.39 0.47 26.69
CA THR A 167 23.36 1.42 26.12
C THR A 167 24.79 0.86 26.29
N ALA A 168 25.74 1.36 25.48
CA ALA A 168 27.19 1.05 25.36
C ALA A 168 27.51 -0.01 24.29
N ALA A 169 28.41 0.21 23.32
CA ALA A 169 29.67 0.95 23.34
C ALA A 169 30.00 1.42 21.89
N ARG A 170 30.35 2.69 21.65
CA ARG A 170 31.68 3.35 21.71
C ARG A 170 32.30 3.59 20.32
N HIS A 171 32.53 4.86 20.03
CA HIS A 171 33.62 5.39 19.19
C HIS A 171 35.00 4.78 19.56
N ALA A 172 35.82 4.48 18.56
CA ALA A 172 37.26 4.77 18.40
C ALA A 172 37.85 3.83 17.33
N LEU A 173 38.22 4.30 16.13
CA LEU A 173 39.49 4.97 15.72
C LEU A 173 40.49 3.99 15.06
N SER A 174 41.05 4.45 13.93
CA SER A 174 42.35 4.14 13.28
C SER A 174 42.10 4.06 11.76
N THR A 175 42.51 4.96 10.86
CA THR A 175 43.76 5.74 10.73
C THR A 175 45.00 4.96 11.14
N GLY A 176 45.68 4.40 10.14
CA GLY A 176 47.03 3.84 10.23
C GLY A 176 47.60 3.60 8.83
N PRO A 177 48.93 3.71 8.63
CA PRO A 177 49.50 4.37 7.45
C PRO A 177 50.22 3.43 6.47
N ARG A 178 50.39 3.88 5.22
CA ARG A 178 51.68 4.06 4.52
C ARG A 178 51.49 4.89 3.27
#